data_AF-A0A8T6HLK2-F1
#
_entry.id   AF-A0A8T6HLK2-F1
#
_cell.length_a   1.000
_cell.length_b   1.000
_cell.length_c   1.000
_cell.angle_alpha   90.00
_cell.angle_beta   90.00
_cell.angle_gamma   90.00
#
_symmetry.space_group_name_H-M   'P 1'
#
loop_
_entity.id
_entity.type
_entity.pdbx_description
1 polymer ?
#
loop_
_entity_poly.entity_id
_entity_poly.type
_entity_poly.pdbx_seq_one_letter_code
_entity_poly.pdbx_strand_id
1 'polypeptide(L)'
;YIIDLAAFPSPYWEQALEYLKARFGVSLRSVYDFPEIFDFHPDDSATPAYLRFKQALFAGQFEDMAEMMDPEAAIAIDAREIQWGGVRVDGIPPLEFPTQVLPEEAAQWINDTDVVVGVEIDGDARAYPIRIIAWHEMVNDTIGGVPVSLAYCTLCGSPILFDGRVGREV
;
A
#
# COMPACT_ATOMS: atom_id res chain seq x y z
N TYR A 1 11.40 2.68 12.36
CA TYR A 1 11.40 1.24 12.04
C TYR A 1 10.82 1.12 10.65
N ILE A 2 11.60 0.68 9.65
CA ILE A 2 11.03 0.36 8.33
C ILE A 2 10.26 -0.94 8.56
N ILE A 3 8.93 -0.86 8.66
CA ILE A 3 8.08 -2.03 8.56
C ILE A 3 8.19 -2.46 7.10
N ASP A 4 8.97 -3.50 6.87
CA ASP A 4 8.94 -4.17 5.60
C ASP A 4 7.55 -4.81 5.48
N LEU A 5 6.66 -4.19 4.72
CA LEU A 5 5.36 -4.77 4.39
C LEU A 5 5.54 -6.11 3.64
N ALA A 6 6.75 -6.37 3.11
CA ALA A 6 7.17 -7.65 2.60
C ALA A 6 7.53 -8.71 3.69
N ALA A 7 7.45 -8.38 4.98
CA ALA A 7 7.67 -9.33 6.06
C ALA A 7 6.37 -9.85 6.68
N PHE A 8 5.21 -9.32 6.28
CA PHE A 8 3.90 -9.75 6.78
C PHE A 8 3.21 -10.64 5.73
N PRO A 9 2.92 -11.91 6.04
CA PRO A 9 2.15 -12.77 5.15
C PRO A 9 0.75 -12.18 4.97
N SER A 10 0.52 -11.52 3.85
CA SER A 10 -0.81 -11.10 3.44
C SER A 10 -1.50 -12.27 2.74
N PRO A 11 -2.85 -12.33 2.70
CA PRO A 11 -3.57 -13.33 1.91
C PRO A 11 -3.15 -13.35 0.43
N TYR A 12 -2.66 -12.21 -0.07
CA TYR A 12 -2.15 -12.06 -1.42
C TYR A 12 -0.82 -12.79 -1.63
N TRP A 13 -0.03 -12.97 -0.57
CA TRP A 13 1.21 -13.75 -0.57
C TRP A 13 0.95 -15.23 -0.84
N GLU A 14 -0.01 -15.79 -0.11
CA GLU A 14 -0.40 -17.20 -0.27
C GLU A 14 -0.94 -17.45 -1.67
N GLN A 15 -1.80 -16.56 -2.17
CA GLN A 15 -2.31 -16.62 -3.55
C GLN A 15 -1.18 -16.57 -4.59
N ALA A 16 -0.18 -15.71 -4.39
CA ALA A 16 0.97 -15.62 -5.29
C ALA A 16 1.84 -16.89 -5.23
N LEU A 17 2.08 -17.45 -4.05
CA LEU A 17 2.79 -18.72 -3.89
C LEU A 17 2.03 -19.90 -4.52
N GLU A 18 0.70 -19.95 -4.34
CA GLU A 18 -0.17 -20.95 -4.97
C GLU A 18 -0.17 -20.81 -6.49
N TYR A 19 -0.27 -19.59 -7.02
CA TYR A 19 -0.15 -19.32 -8.44
C TYR A 19 1.19 -19.82 -8.99
N LEU A 20 2.30 -19.50 -8.32
CA LEU A 20 3.64 -19.93 -8.72
C LEU A 20 3.78 -21.46 -8.72
N LYS A 21 3.23 -22.13 -7.70
CA LYS A 21 3.18 -23.59 -7.63
C LYS A 21 2.33 -24.20 -8.74
N ALA A 22 1.14 -23.65 -8.99
CA ALA A 22 0.23 -24.15 -10.02
C ALA A 22 0.79 -23.93 -11.43
N ARG A 23 1.43 -22.78 -11.68
CA ARG A 23 1.90 -22.37 -13.00
C ARG A 23 3.25 -22.97 -13.36
N PHE A 24 4.17 -23.06 -12.40
CA PHE A 24 5.57 -23.42 -12.63
C PHE A 24 6.03 -24.67 -11.86
N GLY A 25 5.18 -25.26 -11.01
CA GLY A 25 5.52 -26.47 -10.25
C GLY A 25 6.52 -26.26 -9.11
N VAL A 26 6.82 -25.01 -8.75
CA VAL A 26 7.80 -24.66 -7.72
C VAL A 26 7.12 -24.34 -6.38
N SER A 27 7.79 -24.66 -5.28
CA SER A 27 7.33 -24.29 -3.93
C SER A 27 8.36 -23.34 -3.33
N LEU A 28 7.97 -22.09 -3.09
CA LEU A 28 8.84 -21.05 -2.53
C LEU A 28 8.46 -20.77 -1.08
N ARG A 29 9.40 -20.29 -0.27
CA ARG A 29 9.10 -19.82 1.11
C ARG A 29 8.65 -18.36 1.09
N SER A 30 9.13 -17.60 0.12
CA SER A 30 8.75 -16.21 -0.15
C SER A 30 8.57 -15.99 -1.66
N VAL A 31 7.70 -15.04 -2.04
CA VAL A 31 7.60 -14.60 -3.44
C VAL A 31 8.90 -13.95 -3.93
N TYR A 32 9.79 -13.56 -3.02
CA TYR A 32 11.11 -12.99 -3.30
C TYR A 32 12.23 -14.03 -3.43
N ASP A 33 12.02 -15.29 -3.05
CA ASP A 33 13.01 -16.37 -3.25
C ASP A 33 13.08 -16.83 -4.72
N PHE A 34 12.20 -16.27 -5.56
CA PHE A 34 12.05 -16.65 -6.96
C PHE A 34 13.35 -16.54 -7.79
N PRO A 35 14.17 -15.47 -7.69
CA PRO A 35 15.40 -15.36 -8.48
C PRO A 35 16.43 -16.45 -8.16
N GLU A 36 16.50 -16.91 -6.90
CA GLU A 36 17.45 -17.93 -6.44
C GLU A 36 17.09 -19.34 -6.94
N ILE A 37 15.80 -19.61 -7.19
CA ILE A 37 15.31 -20.95 -7.56
C ILE A 37 15.35 -21.21 -9.07
N PHE A 38 15.37 -20.15 -9.89
CA PHE A 38 15.41 -20.26 -11.35
C PHE A 38 16.76 -19.92 -11.97
N ASP A 39 17.82 -19.82 -11.16
CA ASP A 39 19.20 -19.56 -11.60
C ASP A 39 19.33 -18.28 -12.47
N PHE A 40 18.55 -17.24 -12.15
CA PHE A 40 18.61 -15.97 -12.88
C PHE A 40 19.88 -15.21 -12.48
N HIS A 41 20.82 -15.10 -13.43
CA HIS A 41 22.07 -14.36 -13.27
C HIS A 41 21.78 -12.85 -13.21
N PRO A 42 22.62 -12.03 -12.55
CA PRO A 42 22.49 -10.57 -12.57
C PRO A 42 22.28 -9.94 -13.95
N ASP A 43 22.82 -10.55 -14.99
CA ASP A 43 22.73 -10.09 -16.37
C ASP A 43 21.37 -10.43 -17.03
N ASP A 44 20.57 -11.31 -16.42
CA ASP A 44 19.28 -11.72 -16.96
C ASP A 44 18.18 -10.68 -16.76
N SER A 45 18.40 -9.72 -15.87
CA SER A 45 17.47 -8.64 -15.52
C SER A 45 17.02 -7.78 -16.71
N ALA A 46 17.86 -7.66 -17.73
CA ALA A 46 17.57 -6.94 -18.97
C ALA A 46 17.13 -7.87 -20.12
N THR A 47 16.98 -9.17 -19.86
CA THR A 47 16.60 -10.11 -20.92
C THR A 47 15.08 -10.08 -21.14
N PRO A 48 14.63 -10.19 -22.40
CA PRO A 48 13.20 -10.36 -22.70
C PRO A 48 12.58 -11.58 -22.01
N ALA A 49 13.37 -12.58 -21.64
CA ALA A 49 12.89 -13.76 -20.91
C ALA A 49 12.49 -13.44 -19.46
N TYR A 50 13.30 -12.67 -18.74
CA TYR A 50 12.99 -12.26 -17.37
C TYR A 50 11.80 -11.30 -17.31
N LEU A 51 11.70 -10.39 -18.28
CA LEU A 51 10.54 -9.50 -18.41
C LEU A 51 9.26 -10.28 -18.69
N ARG A 52 9.27 -11.24 -19.62
CA ARG A 52 8.13 -12.14 -19.85
C ARG A 52 7.72 -12.91 -18.61
N PHE A 53 8.69 -13.34 -17.80
CA PHE A 53 8.40 -13.99 -16.54
C PHE A 53 7.69 -13.03 -15.56
N LYS A 54 8.26 -11.84 -15.30
CA LYS A 54 7.67 -10.84 -14.41
C LYS A 54 6.29 -10.38 -14.89
N GLN A 55 6.13 -10.20 -16.20
CA GLN A 55 4.85 -9.91 -16.84
C GLN A 55 3.81 -10.99 -16.51
N ALA A 56 4.16 -12.28 -16.69
CA ALA A 56 3.25 -13.38 -16.35
C ALA A 56 2.93 -13.46 -14.85
N LEU A 57 3.91 -13.19 -13.99
CA LEU A 57 3.72 -13.14 -12.53
C LEU A 57 2.73 -12.04 -12.13
N PHE A 58 2.91 -10.82 -12.64
CA PHE A 58 2.09 -9.67 -12.26
C PHE A 58 0.75 -9.61 -12.99
N ALA A 59 0.63 -10.17 -14.20
CA ALA A 59 -0.65 -10.32 -14.90
C ALA A 59 -1.67 -11.15 -14.08
N GLY A 60 -1.21 -12.04 -13.20
CA GLY A 60 -2.08 -12.77 -12.27
C GLY A 60 -2.58 -11.93 -11.09
N GLN A 61 -1.97 -10.77 -10.83
CA GLN A 61 -2.28 -9.91 -9.68
C GLN A 61 -2.94 -8.59 -10.08
N PHE A 62 -2.60 -8.06 -11.26
CA PHE A 62 -3.05 -6.78 -11.78
C PHE A 62 -3.31 -6.90 -13.28
N GLU A 63 -4.47 -6.44 -13.73
CA GLU A 63 -4.86 -6.51 -15.15
C GLU A 63 -3.91 -5.67 -16.03
N ASP A 64 -3.49 -4.50 -15.54
CA ASP A 64 -2.72 -3.52 -16.33
C ASP A 64 -1.19 -3.67 -16.20
N MET A 65 -0.68 -4.41 -15.20
CA MET A 65 0.78 -4.56 -15.01
C MET A 65 1.43 -5.35 -16.14
N ALA A 66 0.66 -6.17 -16.86
CA ALA A 66 1.15 -6.85 -18.04
C ALA A 66 1.61 -5.85 -19.13
N GLU A 67 0.93 -4.71 -19.25
CA GLU A 67 1.27 -3.67 -20.22
C GLU A 67 2.54 -2.90 -19.82
N MET A 68 2.76 -2.69 -18.51
CA MET A 68 3.98 -2.04 -18.01
C MET A 68 5.24 -2.89 -18.19
N MET A 69 5.08 -4.19 -18.44
CA MET A 69 6.17 -5.15 -18.56
C MET A 69 6.30 -5.75 -19.96
N ASP A 70 6.09 -4.91 -20.98
CA ASP A 70 6.34 -5.30 -22.38
C ASP A 70 7.81 -5.71 -22.56
N PRO A 71 8.09 -6.98 -22.91
CA PRO A 71 9.46 -7.46 -23.10
C PRO A 71 10.16 -6.85 -24.31
N GLU A 72 9.42 -6.17 -25.20
CA GLU A 72 9.97 -5.46 -26.36
C GLU A 72 10.17 -3.96 -26.07
N ALA A 73 9.71 -3.46 -24.92
CA ALA A 73 9.93 -2.08 -24.51
C ALA A 73 11.38 -1.86 -24.03
N ALA A 74 11.93 -0.69 -24.36
CA ALA A 74 13.21 -0.27 -23.81
C ALA A 74 13.05 0.05 -22.32
N ILE A 75 13.67 -0.76 -21.46
CA ILE A 75 13.62 -0.57 -20.01
C ILE A 75 14.93 0.08 -19.53
N ALA A 76 14.80 1.17 -18.78
CA ALA A 76 15.93 1.92 -18.22
C ALA A 76 16.26 1.54 -16.76
N ILE A 77 15.44 0.71 -16.13
CA ILE A 77 15.60 0.25 -14.75
C ILE A 77 15.88 -1.25 -14.71
N ASP A 78 16.61 -1.73 -13.72
CA ASP A 78 16.80 -3.16 -13.55
C ASP A 78 15.46 -3.81 -13.18
N ALA A 79 14.98 -4.77 -13.98
CA ALA A 79 13.67 -5.40 -13.73
C ALA A 79 13.59 -6.15 -12.40
N ARG A 80 14.71 -6.44 -11.74
CA ARG A 80 14.76 -7.00 -10.38
C ARG A 80 14.28 -5.99 -9.33
N GLU A 81 14.51 -4.70 -9.57
CA GLU A 81 14.05 -3.62 -8.68
C GLU A 81 12.54 -3.44 -8.73
N ILE A 82 11.88 -3.96 -9.78
CA ILE A 82 10.43 -3.95 -9.87
C ILE A 82 9.86 -5.04 -8.96
N GLN A 83 9.50 -4.62 -7.75
CA GLN A 83 8.94 -5.48 -6.71
C GLN A 83 7.49 -5.10 -6.43
N TRP A 84 6.68 -6.09 -6.10
CA TRP A 84 5.30 -5.85 -5.68
C TRP A 84 5.24 -5.83 -4.15
N GLY A 85 4.76 -4.72 -3.58
CA GLY A 85 4.63 -4.54 -2.12
C GLY A 85 3.58 -5.41 -1.42
N GLY A 86 3.00 -6.42 -2.08
CA GLY A 86 2.12 -7.42 -1.45
C GLY A 86 0.67 -6.97 -1.18
N VAL A 87 0.28 -5.79 -1.67
CA VAL A 87 -1.07 -5.22 -1.57
C VAL A 87 -1.57 -4.86 -2.96
N ARG A 88 -2.82 -5.17 -3.28
CA ARG A 88 -3.44 -4.77 -4.56
C ARG A 88 -3.75 -3.27 -4.56
N VAL A 89 -4.03 -2.71 -5.74
CA VAL A 89 -4.67 -1.39 -5.85
C VAL A 89 -5.92 -1.40 -4.96
N ASP A 90 -6.09 -0.36 -4.14
CA ASP A 90 -7.15 -0.22 -3.13
C ASP A 90 -7.19 -1.29 -2.03
N GLY A 91 -6.12 -2.09 -1.87
CA GLY A 91 -6.02 -3.08 -0.79
C GLY A 91 -5.83 -2.48 0.61
N ILE A 92 -5.55 -1.18 0.70
CA ILE A 92 -5.58 -0.36 1.90
C ILE A 92 -6.64 0.73 1.65
N PRO A 93 -7.91 0.48 1.99
CA PRO A 93 -8.98 1.41 1.67
C PRO A 93 -8.90 2.65 2.56
N PRO A 94 -9.01 3.87 2.01
CA PRO A 94 -9.08 5.08 2.82
C PRO A 94 -10.34 5.08 3.71
N LEU A 95 -10.29 5.83 4.81
CA LEU A 95 -11.51 6.20 5.53
C LEU A 95 -12.20 7.34 4.81
N GLU A 96 -13.33 7.04 4.18
CA GLU A 96 -14.17 8.02 3.50
C GLU A 96 -15.28 8.52 4.43
N PHE A 97 -15.21 9.79 4.82
CA PHE A 97 -16.18 10.48 5.68
C PHE A 97 -16.61 9.62 6.89
N PRO A 98 -15.65 9.18 7.72
CA PRO A 98 -15.93 8.22 8.77
C PRO A 98 -16.95 8.76 9.78
N THR A 99 -17.84 7.89 10.25
CA THR A 99 -18.79 8.22 11.31
C THR A 99 -18.04 8.67 12.57
N GLN A 100 -18.38 9.85 13.04
CA GLN A 100 -17.80 10.45 14.23
C GLN A 100 -18.58 9.99 15.46
N VAL A 101 -17.86 9.61 16.51
CA VAL A 101 -18.44 9.24 17.81
C VAL A 101 -18.17 10.33 18.83
N LEU A 102 -19.00 10.39 19.86
CA LEU A 102 -18.80 11.31 20.97
C LEU A 102 -17.65 10.82 21.87
N PRO A 103 -16.97 11.72 22.61
CA PRO A 103 -15.86 11.33 23.51
C PRO A 103 -16.24 10.25 24.53
N GLU A 104 -17.47 10.28 25.07
CA GLU A 104 -17.96 9.27 26.01
C GLU A 104 -18.14 7.88 25.40
N GLU A 105 -18.43 7.81 24.10
CA GLU A 105 -18.52 6.56 23.35
C GLU A 105 -17.11 6.06 23.00
N ALA A 106 -16.23 6.96 22.55
CA ALA A 106 -14.83 6.65 22.28
C ALA A 106 -14.11 6.12 23.54
N ALA A 107 -14.40 6.65 24.72
CA ALA A 107 -13.82 6.20 26.00
C ALA A 107 -14.09 4.73 26.34
N GLN A 108 -15.02 4.06 25.64
CA GLN A 108 -15.26 2.63 25.80
C GLN A 108 -14.18 1.77 25.13
N TRP A 109 -13.39 2.36 24.22
CA TRP A 109 -12.43 1.64 23.39
C TRP A 109 -11.11 2.39 23.14
N ILE A 110 -10.99 3.66 23.52
CA ILE A 110 -9.74 4.44 23.58
C ILE A 110 -9.26 4.48 25.02
N ASN A 111 -7.99 4.17 25.25
CA ASN A 111 -7.35 4.33 26.56
C ASN A 111 -6.67 5.70 26.68
N ASP A 112 -6.45 6.17 27.91
CA ASP A 112 -5.75 7.44 28.17
C ASP A 112 -4.32 7.51 27.59
N THR A 113 -3.72 6.35 27.27
CA THR A 113 -2.38 6.25 26.68
C THR A 113 -2.40 6.11 25.15
N ASP A 114 -3.57 6.00 24.53
CA ASP A 114 -3.67 5.88 23.08
C ASP A 114 -3.34 7.23 22.43
N VAL A 115 -2.55 7.16 21.35
CA VAL A 115 -2.16 8.35 20.60
C VAL A 115 -3.20 8.63 19.52
N VAL A 116 -3.58 9.91 19.42
CA VAL A 116 -4.50 10.42 18.41
C VAL A 116 -3.85 11.55 17.62
N VAL A 117 -4.27 11.71 16.37
CA VAL A 117 -4.02 12.91 15.58
C VAL A 117 -5.17 13.88 15.84
N GLY A 118 -4.88 14.97 16.53
CA GLY A 118 -5.84 16.05 16.74
C GLY A 118 -5.83 17.02 15.56
N VAL A 119 -7.01 17.39 15.06
CA VAL A 119 -7.19 18.39 14.01
C VAL A 119 -8.30 19.34 14.44
N GLU A 120 -8.05 20.65 14.36
CA GLU A 120 -9.06 21.67 14.62
C GLU A 120 -9.07 22.68 13.47
N ILE A 121 -10.25 22.86 12.86
CA ILE A 121 -10.48 23.85 11.80
C ILE A 121 -11.78 24.57 12.11
N ASP A 122 -11.75 25.90 12.15
CA ASP A 122 -12.92 26.76 12.37
C ASP A 122 -13.76 26.36 13.62
N GLY A 123 -13.09 25.89 14.67
CA GLY A 123 -13.70 25.46 15.94
C GLY A 123 -14.30 24.04 15.94
N ASP A 124 -14.23 23.33 14.81
CA ASP A 124 -14.53 21.90 14.73
C ASP A 124 -13.27 21.09 15.04
N ALA A 125 -13.23 20.48 16.23
CA ALA A 125 -12.11 19.68 16.71
C ALA A 125 -12.39 18.18 16.58
N ARG A 126 -11.47 17.46 15.94
CA ARG A 126 -11.52 16.02 15.68
C ARG A 126 -10.29 15.33 16.24
N ALA A 127 -10.46 14.08 16.66
CA ALA A 127 -9.37 13.22 17.10
C ALA A 127 -9.43 11.90 16.31
N TYR A 128 -8.36 11.61 15.56
CA TYR A 128 -8.23 10.40 14.77
C TYR A 128 -7.25 9.43 15.45
N PRO A 129 -7.72 8.31 16.03
CA PRO A 129 -6.84 7.39 16.74
C PRO A 129 -5.85 6.70 15.80
N ILE A 130 -4.55 6.72 16.14
CA ILE A 130 -3.50 6.10 15.31
C ILE A 130 -3.82 4.62 15.07
N ARG A 131 -4.34 3.92 16.09
CA ARG A 131 -4.71 2.50 15.97
C ARG A 131 -5.78 2.19 14.91
N ILE A 132 -6.53 3.20 14.46
CA ILE A 132 -7.49 3.08 13.36
C ILE A 132 -6.83 3.55 12.06
N ILE A 133 -6.36 4.80 12.03
CA ILE A 133 -5.86 5.40 10.78
C ILE A 133 -4.57 4.75 10.28
N ALA A 134 -3.80 4.05 11.12
CA ALA A 134 -2.62 3.30 10.68
C ALA A 134 -2.97 2.14 9.75
N TRP A 135 -4.18 1.57 9.84
CA TRP A 135 -4.61 0.52 8.90
C TRP A 135 -5.10 1.08 7.57
N HIS A 136 -5.60 2.32 7.58
CA HIS A 136 -6.22 2.96 6.42
C HIS A 136 -5.27 3.93 5.68
N GLU A 137 -4.23 4.41 6.36
CA GLU A 137 -3.18 5.32 5.88
C GLU A 137 -3.65 6.68 5.31
N MET A 138 -4.97 6.84 5.10
CA MET A 138 -5.62 8.03 4.57
C MET A 138 -7.02 8.18 5.18
N VAL A 139 -7.38 9.42 5.54
CA VAL A 139 -8.74 9.80 5.92
C VAL A 139 -9.18 10.99 5.09
N ASN A 140 -10.29 10.84 4.37
CA ASN A 140 -10.96 11.93 3.69
C ASN A 140 -12.15 12.38 4.54
N ASP A 141 -12.19 13.65 4.92
CA ASP A 141 -13.21 14.18 5.83
C ASP A 141 -13.58 15.63 5.49
N THR A 142 -14.55 16.18 6.21
CA THR A 142 -14.87 17.62 6.19
C THR A 142 -14.88 18.14 7.62
N ILE A 143 -13.90 18.98 7.95
CA ILE A 143 -13.71 19.53 9.30
C ILE A 143 -13.92 21.03 9.22
N GLY A 144 -14.83 21.57 10.04
CA GLY A 144 -15.13 23.01 10.01
C GLY A 144 -15.67 23.50 8.66
N GLY A 145 -16.25 22.60 7.85
CA GLY A 145 -16.69 22.90 6.49
C GLY A 145 -15.58 22.88 5.42
N VAL A 146 -14.34 22.55 5.80
CA VAL A 146 -13.22 22.40 4.88
C VAL A 146 -13.02 20.93 4.51
N PRO A 147 -13.08 20.54 3.23
CA PRO A 147 -12.70 19.19 2.81
C PRO A 147 -11.20 18.99 3.07
N VAL A 148 -10.83 17.86 3.65
CA VAL A 148 -9.43 17.54 3.98
C VAL A 148 -9.09 16.10 3.63
N SER A 149 -7.80 15.86 3.39
CA SER A 149 -7.20 14.52 3.30
C SER A 149 -6.07 14.42 4.32
N LEU A 150 -6.24 13.58 5.33
CA LEU A 150 -5.22 13.27 6.33
C LEU A 150 -4.47 12.01 5.92
N ALA A 151 -3.24 12.17 5.45
CA ALA A 151 -2.34 11.06 5.20
C ALA A 151 -1.57 10.71 6.48
N TYR A 152 -1.42 9.41 6.77
CA TYR A 152 -0.63 8.93 7.90
C TYR A 152 0.42 7.92 7.43
N CYS A 153 1.69 8.28 7.63
CA CYS A 153 2.78 7.35 7.31
C CYS A 153 3.03 6.39 8.48
N THR A 154 2.74 5.11 8.26
CA THR A 154 2.96 4.03 9.22
C THR A 154 4.44 3.77 9.54
N LEU A 155 5.36 4.19 8.65
CA LEU A 155 6.80 3.98 8.81
C LEU A 155 7.48 5.02 9.71
N CYS A 156 7.08 6.29 9.59
CA CYS A 156 7.67 7.39 10.36
C CYS A 156 6.73 7.98 11.42
N GLY A 157 5.46 7.54 11.46
CA GLY A 157 4.46 8.00 12.43
C GLY A 157 4.00 9.45 12.20
N SER A 158 4.18 9.99 11.00
CA SER A 158 3.87 11.38 10.70
C SER A 158 2.47 11.53 10.06
N PRO A 159 1.58 12.32 10.67
CA PRO A 159 0.35 12.78 10.03
C PRO A 159 0.60 14.03 9.18
N ILE A 160 0.03 14.08 7.98
CA ILE A 160 0.04 15.26 7.10
C ILE A 160 -1.39 15.52 6.65
N LEU A 161 -1.89 16.71 6.95
CA LEU A 161 -3.23 17.15 6.56
C LEU A 161 -3.14 18.04 5.32
N PHE A 162 -3.86 17.65 4.28
CA PHE A 162 -4.00 18.42 3.05
C PHE A 162 -5.36 19.11 3.01
N ASP A 163 -5.37 20.37 2.57
CA ASP A 163 -6.59 21.10 2.24
C ASP A 163 -7.12 20.61 0.89
N GLY A 164 -8.34 20.08 0.88
CA GLY A 164 -9.01 19.54 -0.30
C GLY A 164 -9.62 20.61 -1.20
N ARG A 165 -9.54 21.89 -0.83
CA ARG A 165 -10.00 23.00 -1.69
C ARG A 165 -8.99 23.22 -2.80
N VAL A 166 -9.34 22.79 -4.00
CA VAL A 166 -8.55 23.09 -5.20
C VAL A 166 -8.85 24.51 -5.64
N GLY A 167 -7.88 25.41 -5.49
CA GLY A 167 -7.91 26.71 -6.13
C GLY A 167 -7.60 26.56 -7.62
N ARG A 168 -8.51 27.00 -8.51
CA ARG A 168 -8.01 27.67 -9.71
C ARG A 168 -7.35 28.95 -9.22
N GLU A 169 -6.09 29.17 -9.56
CA GLU A 169 -5.46 30.47 -9.38
C GLU A 169 -6.41 31.59 -9.84
N VAL A 170 -6.56 32.62 -9.02
CA VAL A 170 -7.23 33.89 -9.35
C VAL A 170 -6.17 34.97 -9.46
#